data_AF-A0A7R9CAG0-F1
#
_entry.id   AF-A0A7R9CAG0-F1
#
_cell.length_a   1.000
_cell.length_b   1.000
_cell.length_c   1.000
_cell.angle_alpha   90.00
_cell.angle_beta   90.00
_cell.angle_gamma   90.00
#
_symmetry.space_group_name_H-M   'P 1'
#
loop_
_entity.id
_entity.type
_entity.pdbx_description
1 polymer ?
#
loop_
_entity_poly.entity_id
_entity_poly.type
_entity_poly.pdbx_seq_one_letter_code
_entity_poly.pdbx_strand_id
1 'polypeptide(L)'
;MVVILLSHVLEWSTLVRIAWLVLAALLSHHIRDGTRRGLWMWPFGSTPTIPYSLYVGAMMALPHIIGFVLRSTQRVSEYHILPTVV
;
A
#
# COMPACT_ATOMS: atom_id res chain seq x y z
N MET A 1 -30.22 8.29 -6.67
CA MET A 1 -29.39 8.75 -7.81
C MET A 1 -27.94 9.01 -7.41
N VAL A 2 -27.68 9.80 -6.35
CA VAL A 2 -26.31 10.11 -5.90
C VAL A 2 -25.48 8.87 -5.56
N VAL A 3 -26.04 7.88 -4.86
CA VAL A 3 -25.31 6.65 -4.47
C VAL A 3 -24.91 5.79 -5.69
N ILE A 4 -25.76 5.74 -6.72
CA ILE A 4 -25.51 4.96 -7.95
C ILE A 4 -24.46 5.66 -8.83
N LEU A 5 -24.51 7.01 -8.89
CA LEU A 5 -23.44 7.80 -9.51
C LEU A 5 -22.13 7.65 -8.75
N LEU A 6 -22.17 7.65 -7.42
CA LEU A 6 -21.01 7.45 -6.56
C LEU A 6 -20.39 6.07 -6.77
N SER A 7 -21.19 5.00 -6.93
CA SER A 7 -20.67 3.65 -7.20
C SER A 7 -20.04 3.51 -8.59
N HIS A 8 -20.51 4.27 -9.59
CA HIS A 8 -19.89 4.31 -10.91
C HIS A 8 -18.61 5.15 -10.94
N VAL A 9 -18.54 6.22 -10.13
CA VAL A 9 -17.33 7.08 -10.02
C VAL A 9 -16.26 6.43 -9.13
N LEU A 10 -16.67 5.77 -8.04
CA LEU A 10 -15.82 5.00 -7.14
C LEU A 10 -15.91 3.52 -7.46
N GLU A 11 -15.35 3.16 -8.61
CA GLU A 11 -15.08 1.76 -8.88
C GLU A 11 -14.22 1.18 -7.74
N TRP A 12 -14.67 0.06 -7.19
CA TRP A 12 -14.00 -0.61 -6.06
C TRP A 12 -12.53 -0.92 -6.36
N SER A 13 -12.22 -1.23 -7.62
CA SER A 13 -10.87 -1.44 -8.15
C SER A 13 -9.97 -0.20 -8.02
N THR A 14 -10.51 0.98 -8.32
CA THR A 14 -9.79 2.27 -8.26
C THR A 14 -9.56 2.68 -6.81
N LEU A 15 -10.57 2.51 -5.95
CA LEU A 15 -10.44 2.75 -4.50
C LEU A 15 -9.35 1.89 -3.87
N VAL A 16 -9.32 0.59 -4.18
CA VAL A 16 -8.29 -0.33 -3.68
C VAL A 16 -6.90 0.08 -4.18
N ARG A 17 -6.76 0.47 -5.46
CA ARG A 17 -5.48 0.98 -6.00
C ARG A 17 -5.01 2.25 -5.29
N ILE A 18 -5.91 3.22 -5.07
CA ILE A 18 -5.59 4.46 -4.35
C ILE A 18 -5.20 4.16 -2.91
N ALA A 19 -5.91 3.25 -2.23
CA ALA A 19 -5.57 2.84 -0.86
C ALA A 19 -4.16 2.25 -0.78
N TRP A 20 -3.76 1.41 -1.74
CA TRP A 20 -2.39 0.88 -1.82
C TRP A 20 -1.35 1.97 -2.07
N LEU A 21 -1.64 2.96 -2.91
CA LEU A 21 -0.76 4.11 -3.15
C LEU A 21 -0.61 5.00 -1.90
N VAL A 22 -1.70 5.22 -1.17
CA VAL A 22 -1.67 5.96 0.10
C VAL A 22 -0.86 5.20 1.15
N LEU A 23 -1.07 3.88 1.28
CA LEU A 23 -0.28 3.04 2.18
C LEU A 23 1.21 3.07 1.83
N ALA A 24 1.54 3.01 0.54
CA ALA A 24 2.90 3.13 0.05
C ALA A 24 3.54 4.47 0.44
N ALA A 25 2.80 5.57 0.29
CA ALA A 25 3.25 6.90 0.67
C ALA A 25 3.49 7.01 2.18
N LEU A 26 2.55 6.50 2.99
CA LEU A 26 2.68 6.48 4.45
C LEU A 26 3.87 5.63 4.90
N LEU A 27 4.06 4.44 4.31
CA LEU A 27 5.16 3.55 4.65
C LEU A 27 6.52 4.16 4.28
N SER A 28 6.62 4.75 3.09
CA SER A 28 7.82 5.47 2.65
C SER A 28 8.13 6.65 3.58
N HIS A 29 7.09 7.40 3.98
CA HIS A 29 7.21 8.49 4.92
C HIS A 29 7.68 8.01 6.31
N HIS A 30 7.11 6.92 6.81
CA HIS A 30 7.53 6.28 8.07
C HIS A 30 8.97 5.79 8.03
N ILE A 31 9.40 5.16 6.94
CA ILE A 31 10.79 4.71 6.76
C ILE A 31 11.74 5.92 6.75
N ARG A 32 11.38 6.98 6.02
CA ARG A 32 12.15 8.21 5.97
C ARG A 32 12.23 8.88 7.34
N ASP A 33 11.12 9.02 8.06
CA ASP A 33 11.13 9.62 9.39
C ASP A 33 11.88 8.74 10.41
N GLY A 34 11.81 7.41 10.24
CA GLY A 34 12.56 6.43 11.02
C GLY A 34 14.08 6.57 10.90
N THR A 35 14.61 7.08 9.78
CA THR A 35 16.05 7.41 9.67
C THR A 35 16.46 8.59 10.55
N ARG A 36 15.55 9.54 10.82
CA ARG A 36 15.86 10.75 11.59
C ARG A 36 15.53 10.62 13.07
N ARG A 37 14.42 9.95 13.40
CA ARG A 37 13.86 9.91 14.77
C ARG A 37 13.69 8.50 15.33
N GLY A 38 13.99 7.47 14.52
CA GLY A 38 13.66 6.08 14.86
C GLY A 38 12.22 5.72 14.48
N LEU A 39 11.93 4.43 14.27
CA LEU A 39 10.57 3.99 13.98
C LEU A 39 9.80 3.91 15.28
N TRP A 40 8.74 4.71 15.37
CA TRP A 40 7.80 4.58 16.47
C TRP A 40 6.86 3.41 16.20
N MET A 41 7.00 2.33 16.97
CA MET A 41 6.12 1.16 16.92
C MET A 41 5.39 1.03 18.25
N TRP A 42 4.18 1.58 18.33
CA TRP A 42 3.32 1.36 19.49
C TRP A 42 2.82 -0.10 19.53
N PRO A 43 2.85 -0.81 20.67
CA PRO A 43 3.22 -0.37 22.02
C PRO A 43 4.70 -0.57 22.42
N PHE A 44 5.55 -1.10 21.53
CA PHE A 44 6.94 -1.50 21.82
C PHE A 44 7.94 -0.35 21.98
N GLY A 45 7.56 0.89 21.68
CA GLY A 45 8.39 2.08 21.83
C GLY A 45 9.01 2.54 20.51
N SER A 46 10.03 3.39 20.60
CA SER A 46 10.78 3.87 19.42
C SER A 46 12.03 3.03 19.21
N THR A 47 12.26 2.52 18.01
CA THR A 47 13.55 1.92 17.67
C THR A 47 14.62 3.01 17.55
N PRO A 48 15.91 2.69 17.74
CA PRO A 48 16.99 3.60 17.36
C PRO A 48 16.94 3.93 15.86
N THR A 49 17.67 4.98 15.47
CA THR A 49 17.71 5.45 14.08
C THR A 49 18.11 4.31 13.13
N ILE A 50 17.36 4.19 12.05
CA ILE A 50 17.58 3.15 11.05
C ILE A 50 18.97 3.33 10.42
N PRO A 51 19.83 2.30 10.34
CA PRO A 51 21.09 2.37 9.63
C PRO A 51 20.86 2.63 8.14
N TYR A 52 21.70 3.47 7.53
CA TYR A 52 21.51 3.95 6.15
C TYR A 52 21.37 2.83 5.12
N SER A 53 22.06 1.69 5.31
CA SER A 53 21.94 0.50 4.47
C SER A 53 20.52 -0.07 4.46
N LEU A 54 19.85 -0.13 5.62
CA LEU A 54 18.49 -0.62 5.74
C LEU A 54 17.48 0.35 5.13
N TYR A 55 17.72 1.66 5.23
CA TYR A 55 16.93 2.68 4.52
C TYR A 55 17.00 2.50 3.00
N VAL A 56 18.20 2.38 2.44
CA VAL A 56 18.37 2.21 0.98
C VAL A 56 17.73 0.91 0.51
N GLY A 57 17.95 -0.19 1.23
CA GLY A 57 17.32 -1.48 0.92
C GLY A 57 15.79 -1.42 0.96
N ALA A 58 15.22 -0.79 2.00
CA ALA A 58 13.78 -0.64 2.14
C ALA A 58 13.16 0.24 1.03
N MET A 59 13.79 1.36 0.68
CA MET A 59 13.33 2.24 -0.39
C MET A 59 13.41 1.59 -1.77
N MET A 60 14.42 0.76 -2.03
CA MET A 60 14.54 -0.03 -3.26
C MET A 60 13.48 -1.14 -3.31
N ALA A 61 13.21 -1.82 -2.19
CA ALA A 61 12.25 -2.92 -2.13
C ALA A 61 10.78 -2.46 -2.23
N LEU A 62 10.46 -1.29 -1.66
CA LEU A 62 9.10 -0.75 -1.55
C LEU A 62 8.32 -0.73 -2.89
N PRO A 63 8.82 -0.15 -4.01
CA PRO A 63 8.09 -0.16 -5.28
C PRO A 63 7.89 -1.57 -5.86
N HIS A 64 8.83 -2.49 -5.62
CA HIS A 64 8.70 -3.88 -6.08
C HIS A 64 7.62 -4.63 -5.30
N ILE A 65 7.57 -4.45 -3.97
CA ILE A 65 6.56 -5.06 -3.11
C ILE A 65 5.16 -4.55 -3.48
N ILE A 66 5.00 -3.23 -3.62
CA ILE A 66 3.71 -2.63 -4.01
C ILE A 66 3.29 -3.10 -5.40
N GLY A 67 4.23 -3.12 -6.36
CA GLY A 67 3.96 -3.62 -7.70
C GLY A 67 3.53 -5.09 -7.72
N PHE A 68 4.16 -5.94 -6.90
CA PHE A 68 3.78 -7.35 -6.75
C PHE A 68 2.37 -7.48 -6.15
N VAL A 69 2.09 -6.76 -5.06
CA VAL A 69 0.79 -6.80 -4.35
C VAL A 69 -0.35 -6.24 -5.19
N LEU A 70 -0.11 -5.16 -5.94
CA LEU A 70 -1.10 -4.63 -6.88
C LEU A 70 -1.44 -5.65 -7.95
N ARG A 71 -0.44 -6.33 -8.55
CA ARG A 71 -0.67 -7.38 -9.55
C ARG A 71 -1.44 -8.56 -8.98
N SER A 72 -1.14 -9.02 -7.77
CA SER A 72 -1.89 -10.11 -7.14
C SER A 72 -3.33 -9.72 -6.85
N THR A 73 -3.57 -8.47 -6.42
CA THR A 73 -4.92 -7.95 -6.15
C THR A 73 -5.75 -7.85 -7.43
N GLN A 74 -5.16 -7.44 -8.56
CA GLN A 74 -5.85 -7.41 -9.86
C GLN A 74 -6.28 -8.81 -10.31
N ARG A 75 -5.44 -9.83 -10.12
CA ARG A 75 -5.79 -11.21 -10.45
C ARG A 75 -7.00 -11.70 -9.65
N VAL A 76 -7.04 -11.42 -8.36
CA VAL A 76 -8.18 -11.82 -7.50
C VAL A 76 -9.48 -11.15 -7.95
N SER A 77 -9.44 -9.88 -8.36
CA SER A 77 -10.61 -9.19 -8.91
C SER A 77 -11.11 -9.85 -10.20
N GLU A 78 -10.21 -10.30 -11.07
CA GLU A 78 -10.54 -10.97 -12.33
C GLU A 78 -11.18 -12.35 -12.07
N TYR A 79 -10.63 -13.13 -11.14
CA TYR A 79 -11.21 -14.41 -10.71
C TYR A 79 -12.54 -14.29 -9.95
N HIS A 80 -12.91 -13.12 -9.43
CA HIS A 80 -14.23 -12.93 -8.81
C HIS A 80 -15.32 -12.65 -9.86
N ILE A 81 -14.94 -12.08 -11.00
CA ILE A 81 -15.87 -11.74 -12.09
C ILE A 81 -16.13 -12.96 -13.01
N LEU A 82 -15.14 -13.85 -13.17
CA LEU A 82 -15.26 -15.05 -14.01
C LEU A 82 -16.22 -16.16 -13.50
N PRO A 83 -16.40 -16.46 -12.20
CA PRO A 83 -17.30 -17.52 -11.74
C PRO A 83 -18.78 -17.13 -11.79
N THR A 84 -19.12 -15.87 -12.05
CA THR A 84 -20.51 -15.41 -12.21
C THR A 84 -21.01 -15.45 -13.65
N VAL A 85 -20.15 -15.76 -14.63
CA VAL A 85 -20.46 -15.76 -16.07
C VAL A 85 -20.49 -17.19 -16.66
N VAL A 86 -20.39 -18.23 -15.83
CA VAL A 86 -20.53 -19.65 -16.22
C VAL A 86 -21.75 -20.25 -15.54
#